data_AF-A0A415LTI0-F1
#
_entry.id   AF-A0A415LTI0-F1
#
_cell.length_a   1.000
_cell.length_b   1.000
_cell.length_c   1.000
_cell.angle_alpha   90.00
_cell.angle_beta   90.00
_cell.angle_gamma   90.00
#
_symmetry.space_group_name_H-M   'P 1'
#
loop_
_entity.id
_entity.type
_entity.pdbx_description
1 polymer ?
#
loop_
_entity_poly.entity_id
_entity_poly.type
_entity_poly.pdbx_seq_one_letter_code
_entity_poly.pdbx_strand_id
1 'polypeptide(L)'
;KDTKTTGTLSGAYVLDFDLDCFTTECREKTYAWPEDIFRKEYIESYNVRFFMENLLDRASFITICREPDCCGGIGEANKILNYLDRYFFDGALSTEPIS
;
A
#
# COMPACT_ATOMS: atom_id res chain seq x y z
N LYS A 1 -40.33 10.86 17.30
CA LYS A 1 -39.84 9.87 16.31
C LYS A 1 -38.67 10.57 15.65
N ASP A 2 -37.49 10.44 16.24
CA ASP A 2 -36.32 11.20 15.83
C ASP A 2 -35.49 10.28 14.95
N THR A 3 -35.59 10.48 13.63
CA THR A 3 -34.70 9.86 12.67
C THR A 3 -33.31 10.40 12.90
N LYS A 4 -32.49 9.60 13.59
CA LYS A 4 -31.06 9.81 13.74
C LYS A 4 -30.43 9.58 12.36
N THR A 5 -30.28 10.63 11.57
CA THR A 5 -29.49 10.59 10.35
C THR A 5 -28.06 10.27 10.78
N THR A 6 -27.63 9.02 10.58
CA THR A 6 -26.24 8.62 10.68
C THR A 6 -25.50 9.34 9.56
N GLY A 7 -25.02 10.55 9.85
CA GLY A 7 -24.14 11.28 8.95
C GLY A 7 -22.92 10.41 8.71
N THR A 8 -22.82 9.85 7.51
CA THR A 8 -21.58 9.30 6.98
C THR A 8 -20.53 10.39 7.17
N LEU A 9 -19.40 10.08 7.81
CA LEU A 9 -18.24 10.97 7.80
C LEU A 9 -17.77 11.08 6.35
N SER A 10 -18.38 12.01 5.61
CA SER A 10 -18.13 12.36 4.22
C SER A 10 -16.93 13.29 4.17
N GLY A 11 -15.80 12.84 4.71
CA GLY A 11 -14.51 13.47 4.46
C GLY A 11 -13.91 12.82 3.23
N ALA A 12 -13.83 13.55 2.12
CA ALA A 12 -12.91 13.16 1.05
C ALA A 12 -11.49 13.19 1.62
N TYR A 13 -10.73 12.13 1.38
CA TYR A 13 -9.33 12.06 1.75
C TYR A 13 -8.49 11.59 0.58
N VAL A 14 -7.21 11.95 0.63
CA VAL A 14 -6.18 11.42 -0.25
C VAL A 14 -5.48 10.30 0.50
N LEU A 15 -5.32 9.16 -0.14
CA LEU A 15 -4.54 8.05 0.38
C LEU A 15 -3.16 8.08 -0.29
N ASP A 16 -2.11 8.21 0.51
CA ASP A 16 -0.74 8.20 0.03
C ASP A 16 -0.04 6.92 0.49
N PHE A 17 0.59 6.23 -0.45
CA PHE A 17 1.48 5.10 -0.16
C PHE A 17 2.93 5.58 -0.22
N ASP A 18 3.54 5.73 0.93
CA ASP A 18 4.99 5.84 1.03
C ASP A 18 5.62 4.44 0.90
N LEU A 19 6.48 4.26 -0.11
CA LEU A 19 7.08 2.95 -0.36
C LEU A 19 8.12 2.57 0.70
N ASP A 20 8.76 3.54 1.36
CA ASP A 20 9.80 3.25 2.34
C ASP A 20 9.25 2.56 3.60
N CYS A 21 7.95 2.69 3.87
CA CYS A 21 7.25 2.01 4.96
C CYS A 21 7.23 0.49 4.81
N PHE A 22 7.50 -0.02 3.61
CA PHE A 22 7.60 -1.45 3.31
C PHE A 22 9.06 -1.90 3.17
N THR A 23 9.97 -1.24 3.88
CA THR A 23 11.40 -1.55 3.87
C THR A 23 11.93 -1.91 5.24
N THR A 24 13.09 -2.55 5.25
CA THR A 24 13.84 -2.86 6.47
C THR A 24 15.31 -2.51 6.26
N GLU A 25 15.96 -2.02 7.31
CA GLU A 25 17.39 -1.77 7.30
C GLU A 25 18.14 -2.98 7.86
N CYS A 26 19.11 -3.48 7.09
CA CYS A 26 20.00 -4.54 7.51
C CYS A 26 21.43 -4.20 7.11
N ARG A 27 22.32 -4.05 8.10
CA ARG A 27 23.74 -3.71 7.91
C ARG A 27 23.92 -2.46 7.02
N GLU A 28 23.26 -1.37 7.39
CA GLU A 28 23.35 -0.06 6.70
C GLU A 28 22.85 -0.09 5.25
N LYS A 29 22.05 -1.10 4.89
CA LYS A 29 21.39 -1.22 3.60
C LYS A 29 19.90 -1.36 3.80
N THR A 30 19.15 -0.59 3.03
CA THR A 30 17.70 -0.70 2.97
C THR A 30 17.30 -1.76 1.95
N TYR A 31 16.34 -2.59 2.32
CA TYR A 31 15.77 -3.63 1.48
C TYR A 31 14.24 -3.53 1.52
N ALA A 32 13.59 -3.77 0.41
CA ALA A 32 12.16 -4.05 0.39
C ALA A 32 11.87 -5.25 1.29
N TRP A 33 10.74 -5.22 1.99
CA TRP A 33 10.25 -6.42 2.67
C TRP A 33 10.10 -7.56 1.67
N PRO A 34 10.50 -8.78 2.05
CA PRO A 34 10.11 -9.97 1.32
C PRO A 34 8.60 -10.01 1.07
N GLU A 35 8.19 -10.45 -0.12
CA GLU A 35 6.77 -10.53 -0.51
C GLU A 35 5.94 -11.35 0.48
N ASP A 36 6.52 -12.39 1.09
CA ASP A 36 5.81 -13.22 2.07
C ASP A 36 5.50 -12.46 3.37
N ILE A 37 6.35 -11.53 3.79
CA ILE A 37 6.08 -10.64 4.93
C ILE A 37 4.93 -9.69 4.56
N PHE A 38 5.01 -9.02 3.42
CA PHE A 38 3.94 -8.13 2.95
C PHE A 38 2.58 -8.84 2.88
N ARG A 39 2.54 -10.05 2.30
CA ARG A 39 1.32 -10.86 2.20
C ARG A 39 0.76 -11.24 3.57
N LYS A 40 1.60 -11.67 4.50
CA LYS A 40 1.16 -12.04 5.86
C LYS A 40 0.52 -10.86 6.59
N GLU A 41 1.14 -9.69 6.51
CA GLU A 41 0.67 -8.48 7.20
C GLU A 41 -0.63 -7.94 6.58
N TYR A 42 -0.70 -7.85 5.25
CA TYR A 42 -1.78 -7.10 4.59
C TYR A 42 -2.83 -7.94 3.88
N ILE A 43 -2.51 -9.15 3.45
CA ILE A 43 -3.36 -9.93 2.52
C ILE A 43 -3.98 -11.15 3.19
N GLU A 44 -3.21 -11.86 4.03
CA GLU A 44 -3.66 -13.08 4.69
C GLU A 44 -4.50 -12.79 5.95
N SER A 45 -4.34 -11.61 6.56
CA SER A 45 -5.18 -11.13 7.65
C SER A 45 -6.47 -10.50 7.13
N TYR A 46 -7.61 -11.18 7.32
CA TYR A 46 -8.93 -10.70 6.84
C TYR A 46 -9.26 -9.28 7.29
N ASN A 47 -9.05 -8.96 8.57
CA ASN A 47 -9.39 -7.64 9.11
C ASN A 47 -8.53 -6.53 8.52
N VAL A 48 -7.22 -6.79 8.32
CA VAL A 48 -6.31 -5.81 7.73
C VAL A 48 -6.63 -5.61 6.25
N ARG A 49 -6.82 -6.71 5.53
CA ARG A 49 -7.20 -6.67 4.11
C ARG A 49 -8.49 -5.91 3.90
N PHE A 50 -9.54 -6.24 4.65
CA PHE A 50 -10.83 -5.55 4.57
C PHE A 50 -10.68 -4.06 4.87
N PHE A 51 -9.89 -3.70 5.88
CA PHE A 51 -9.63 -2.30 6.20
C PHE A 51 -8.92 -1.56 5.06
N MET A 52 -7.88 -2.15 4.46
CA MET A 52 -7.15 -1.58 3.33
C MET A 52 -8.05 -1.43 2.09
N GLU A 53 -8.85 -2.44 1.76
CA GLU A 53 -9.82 -2.38 0.64
C GLU A 53 -10.83 -1.25 0.86
N ASN A 54 -11.31 -1.04 2.08
CA ASN A 54 -12.18 0.10 2.41
C ASN A 54 -11.47 1.46 2.33
N LEU A 55 -10.16 1.51 2.62
CA LEU A 55 -9.37 2.74 2.43
C LEU A 55 -9.22 3.08 0.94
N LEU A 56 -8.91 2.07 0.12
CA LEU A 56 -8.76 2.23 -1.32
C LEU A 56 -10.08 2.69 -1.97
N ASP A 57 -11.19 2.01 -1.66
CA ASP A 57 -12.51 2.30 -2.24
C ASP A 57 -13.03 3.71 -1.90
N ARG A 58 -12.72 4.20 -0.71
CA ARG A 58 -13.23 5.49 -0.21
C ARG A 58 -12.29 6.67 -0.47
N ALA A 59 -11.06 6.42 -0.90
CA ALA A 59 -10.12 7.49 -1.22
C ALA A 59 -10.59 8.26 -2.45
N SER A 60 -10.56 9.59 -2.38
CA SER A 60 -10.88 10.45 -3.54
C SER A 60 -9.76 10.49 -4.57
N PHE A 61 -8.54 10.24 -4.12
CA PHE A 61 -7.34 10.20 -4.93
C PHE A 61 -6.29 9.36 -4.21
N ILE A 62 -5.49 8.63 -4.98
CA ILE A 62 -4.43 7.77 -4.46
C ILE A 62 -3.10 8.26 -5.04
N THR A 63 -2.12 8.49 -4.18
CA THR A 63 -0.73 8.83 -4.54
C THR A 63 0.22 7.75 -4.08
N ILE A 64 1.37 7.65 -4.75
CA ILE A 64 2.43 6.70 -4.41
C ILE A 64 3.76 7.46 -4.43
N CYS A 65 4.40 7.57 -3.28
CA CYS A 65 5.71 8.17 -3.12
C CYS A 65 6.81 7.10 -3.27
N ARG A 66 7.53 7.11 -4.40
CA ARG A 66 8.46 6.01 -4.75
C ARG A 66 9.86 6.11 -4.18
N GLU A 67 10.29 7.31 -3.80
CA GLU A 67 11.62 7.69 -3.30
C GLU A 67 12.69 6.58 -3.31
N PRO A 68 13.28 6.28 -4.49
CA PRO A 68 14.16 5.13 -4.63
C PRO A 68 15.35 5.13 -3.67
N ASP A 69 15.90 6.31 -3.35
CA ASP A 69 17.03 6.43 -2.44
C ASP A 69 16.66 6.09 -0.99
N CYS A 70 15.40 6.31 -0.60
CA CYS A 70 14.86 5.90 0.70
C CYS A 70 14.51 4.40 0.72
N CYS A 71 14.20 3.81 -0.45
CA CYS A 71 13.78 2.41 -0.56
C CYS A 71 14.93 1.39 -0.66
N GLY A 72 16.19 1.82 -0.74
CA GLY A 72 17.33 0.94 -1.03
C GLY A 72 17.67 0.80 -2.52
N GLY A 73 17.17 1.72 -3.34
CA GLY A 73 17.41 1.84 -4.77
C GLY A 73 16.17 1.57 -5.62
N ILE A 74 16.28 1.85 -6.92
CA ILE A 74 15.17 1.71 -7.89
C ILE A 74 14.63 0.28 -7.97
N GLY A 75 15.48 -0.73 -7.76
CA GLY A 75 15.08 -2.13 -7.76
C GLY A 75 14.17 -2.46 -6.58
N GLU A 76 14.52 -2.04 -5.37
CA GLU A 76 13.72 -2.28 -4.17
C GLU A 76 12.40 -1.49 -4.23
N ALA A 77 12.43 -0.22 -4.62
CA ALA A 77 11.21 0.57 -4.82
C ALA A 77 10.24 -0.07 -5.83
N ASN A 78 10.76 -0.62 -6.93
CA ASN A 78 9.93 -1.30 -7.92
C ASN A 78 9.36 -2.63 -7.43
N LYS A 79 10.08 -3.37 -6.57
CA LYS A 79 9.52 -4.58 -5.93
C LYS A 79 8.30 -4.23 -5.10
N ILE A 80 8.40 -3.20 -4.27
CA ILE A 80 7.29 -2.74 -3.40
C ILE A 80 6.13 -2.24 -4.25
N LEU A 81 6.40 -1.44 -5.28
CA LEU A 81 5.38 -0.97 -6.22
C LEU A 81 4.65 -2.14 -6.89
N ASN A 82 5.38 -3.20 -7.26
CA ASN A 82 4.78 -4.41 -7.82
C ASN A 82 3.89 -5.16 -6.81
N TYR A 83 4.23 -5.15 -5.52
CA TYR A 83 3.36 -5.72 -4.49
C TYR A 83 2.05 -4.94 -4.40
N LEU A 84 2.10 -3.61 -4.32
CA LEU A 84 0.90 -2.78 -4.27
C LEU A 84 0.04 -3.00 -5.52
N ASP A 85 0.65 -3.03 -6.71
CA ASP A 85 -0.06 -3.24 -7.96
C ASP A 85 -0.76 -4.61 -8.00
N ARG A 86 -0.05 -5.68 -7.63
CA ARG A 86 -0.59 -7.04 -7.66
C ARG A 86 -1.68 -7.29 -6.61
N TYR A 87 -1.56 -6.67 -5.43
CA TYR A 87 -2.41 -7.01 -4.29
C TYR A 87 -3.51 -6.00 -3.98
N PHE A 88 -3.33 -4.74 -4.37
CA PHE A 88 -4.27 -3.66 -4.07
C PHE A 88 -4.84 -2.96 -5.30
N PHE A 89 -4.13 -2.98 -6.43
CA PHE A 89 -4.57 -2.30 -7.66
C PHE A 89 -4.91 -3.26 -8.80
N ASP A 90 -4.95 -4.57 -8.55
CA ASP A 90 -5.30 -5.61 -9.53
C ASP A 90 -4.55 -5.51 -10.87
N GLY A 91 -3.28 -5.07 -10.84
CA GLY A 91 -2.43 -4.91 -12.03
C GLY A 91 -2.73 -3.65 -12.86
N ALA A 92 -3.56 -2.73 -12.37
CA ALA A 92 -3.93 -1.51 -13.09
C ALA A 92 -2.75 -0.56 -13.33
N LEU A 93 -1.68 -0.65 -12.55
CA LEU A 93 -0.46 0.14 -12.74
C LEU A 93 0.50 -0.48 -13.77
N SER A 94 0.24 -1.73 -14.21
CA SER A 94 1.04 -2.46 -15.20
C SER A 94 2.52 -2.55 -14.81
N THR A 95 2.78 -2.87 -13.54
CA THR A 95 4.14 -3.06 -13.04
C THR A 95 4.70 -4.41 -13.46
N GLU A 96 6.00 -4.45 -13.73
CA GLU A 96 6.70 -5.69 -14.07
C GLU A 96 7.29 -6.33 -12.80
N PRO A 97 7.16 -7.65 -12.63
CA PRO A 97 7.85 -8.37 -11.55
C PRO A 97 9.37 -8.20 -11.67
N ILE A 98 10.04 -7.90 -10.57
CA ILE A 98 11.51 -7.90 -10.53
C ILE A 98 11.97 -9.28 -10.11
N SER A 99 12.63 -9.96 -11.06
CA SER A 99 13.33 -11.25 -10.87
C SER A 99 14.59 -11.11 -10.04
#